data_AF-A0A085MT33-F1
#
_entry.id   AF-A0A085MT33-F1
#
_cell.length_a   1.000
_cell.length_b   1.000
_cell.length_c   1.000
_cell.angle_alpha   90.00
_cell.angle_beta   90.00
_cell.angle_gamma   90.00
#
_symmetry.space_group_name_H-M   'P 1'
#
loop_
_entity.id
_entity.type
_entity.pdbx_description
1 polymer ?
#
loop_
_entity_poly.entity_id
_entity_poly.type
_entity_poly.pdbx_seq_one_letter_code
_entity_poly.pdbx_strand_id
1 'polypeptide(L)'
;MNLQLQDDLNLIKAKNVISAFNPKLLLFKQNLALGEFYQSPNFCGLKKTDSIPDDDVHVYCDHLNMLHKEMHERYVDILTMTISA
;
A
#
# COMPACT_ATOMS: atom_id res chain seq x y z
N MET A 1 -6.96 25.58 -16.12
CA MET A 1 -7.50 24.20 -16.14
C MET A 1 -6.45 23.33 -16.82
N ASN A 2 -5.89 22.33 -16.12
CA ASN A 2 -4.76 21.55 -16.63
C ASN A 2 -5.29 20.35 -17.43
N LEU A 3 -5.07 20.33 -18.75
CA LEU A 3 -5.60 19.30 -19.66
C LEU A 3 -5.13 17.88 -19.32
N GLN A 4 -4.03 17.73 -18.58
CA GLN A 4 -3.49 16.41 -18.21
C GLN A 4 -4.37 15.66 -17.19
N LEU A 5 -5.25 16.35 -16.46
CA LEU A 5 -6.18 15.75 -15.51
C LEU A 5 -7.51 15.28 -16.14
N GLN A 6 -7.75 15.54 -17.43
CA GLN A 6 -8.99 15.19 -18.13
C GLN A 6 -8.93 13.89 -18.94
N ASP A 7 -7.82 13.15 -18.87
CA ASP A 7 -7.75 11.84 -19.52
C ASP A 7 -8.35 10.79 -18.58
N ASP A 8 -9.63 10.46 -18.78
CA ASP A 8 -10.37 9.45 -18.01
C ASP A 8 -9.59 8.13 -17.90
N LEU A 9 -8.79 7.79 -18.92
CA LEU A 9 -7.92 6.63 -18.91
C LEU A 9 -6.85 6.70 -17.80
N ASN A 10 -6.29 7.89 -17.55
CA ASN A 10 -5.30 8.09 -16.49
C ASN A 10 -5.95 8.06 -15.10
N LEU A 11 -7.19 8.54 -14.97
CA LEU A 11 -7.93 8.48 -13.71
C LEU A 11 -8.39 7.04 -13.38
N ILE A 12 -8.85 6.28 -14.37
CA ILE A 12 -9.15 4.85 -14.23
C ILE A 12 -7.89 4.06 -13.84
N LYS A 13 -6.75 4.31 -14.49
CA LYS A 13 -5.46 3.71 -14.13
C LYS A 13 -5.09 4.03 -12.69
N ALA A 14 -5.17 5.31 -12.29
CA ALA A 14 -4.88 5.73 -10.92
C ALA A 14 -5.80 5.02 -9.91
N LYS A 15 -7.12 4.98 -10.17
CA LYS A 15 -8.07 4.27 -9.33
C LYS A 15 -7.70 2.80 -9.19
N ASN A 16 -7.38 2.12 -10.28
CA ASN A 16 -7.02 0.69 -10.25
C ASN A 16 -5.75 0.45 -9.44
N VAL A 17 -4.71 1.28 -9.63
CA VAL A 17 -3.46 1.19 -8.86
C VAL A 17 -3.71 1.41 -7.38
N ILE A 18 -4.43 2.47 -7.00
CA ILE A 18 -4.71 2.80 -5.60
C ILE A 18 -5.58 1.71 -4.96
N SER A 19 -6.65 1.27 -5.65
CA SER A 19 -7.56 0.23 -5.16
C SER A 19 -6.83 -1.10 -4.95
N ALA A 20 -5.87 -1.45 -5.80
CA ALA A 20 -5.08 -2.67 -5.66
C ALA A 20 -3.97 -2.54 -4.61
N PHE A 21 -3.42 -1.34 -4.41
CA PHE A 21 -2.32 -1.10 -3.47
C PHE A 21 -2.81 -1.00 -2.02
N ASN A 22 -3.97 -0.38 -1.78
CA ASN A 22 -4.49 -0.18 -0.43
C ASN A 22 -4.60 -1.48 0.40
N PRO A 23 -5.23 -2.57 -0.10
CA PRO A 23 -5.28 -3.84 0.63
C PRO A 23 -3.91 -4.52 0.76
N LYS A 24 -2.95 -4.24 -0.14
CA LYS A 24 -1.59 -4.81 -0.05
C LYS A 24 -0.84 -4.28 1.18
N LEU A 25 -1.14 -3.07 1.66
CA LEU A 25 -0.52 -2.53 2.89
C LEU A 25 -0.88 -3.38 4.11
N LEU A 26 -2.14 -3.82 4.21
CA LEU A 26 -2.61 -4.70 5.27
C LEU A 26 -2.00 -6.11 5.16
N LEU A 27 -1.88 -6.62 3.93
CA LEU A 27 -1.20 -7.90 3.67
C LEU A 27 0.28 -7.85 4.09
N PHE A 28 0.99 -6.77 3.74
CA PHE A 28 2.38 -6.60 4.17
C PHE A 28 2.51 -6.55 5.69
N LYS A 29 1.58 -5.90 6.38
CA LYS A 29 1.56 -5.89 7.85
C LYS A 29 1.40 -7.29 8.43
N GLN A 30 0.44 -8.06 7.91
CA GLN A 30 0.20 -9.44 8.36
C GLN A 30 1.44 -10.31 8.13
N ASN A 31 2.04 -10.25 6.95
CA ASN A 31 3.22 -11.01 6.60
C ASN A 31 4.41 -10.66 7.52
N LEU A 32 4.63 -9.37 7.79
CA LEU A 32 5.69 -8.93 8.71
C LEU A 32 5.47 -9.43 10.15
N ALA A 33 4.23 -9.36 10.64
CA ALA A 33 3.88 -9.88 11.96
C ALA A 33 4.09 -11.40 12.07
N LEU A 34 4.07 -12.12 10.95
CA LEU A 34 4.37 -13.56 10.85
C LEU A 34 5.86 -13.86 10.56
N GLY A 35 6.71 -12.84 10.42
CA GLY A 35 8.11 -13.00 10.03
C GLY A 35 8.32 -13.35 8.54
N GLU A 36 7.30 -13.14 7.69
CA GLU A 36 7.34 -13.42 6.25
C GLU A 36 7.84 -12.20 5.45
N PHE A 37 9.14 -11.96 5.55
CA PHE A 37 9.79 -10.80 4.92
C PHE A 37 9.91 -10.91 3.39
N TYR A 38 9.94 -12.12 2.82
CA TYR A 38 10.23 -12.35 1.40
C TYR A 38 9.17 -11.88 0.41
N GLN A 39 7.96 -11.56 0.88
CA GLN A 39 6.83 -11.16 0.03
C GLN A 39 6.95 -9.73 -0.50
N SER A 40 7.82 -8.92 0.10
CA SER A 40 8.11 -7.56 -0.37
C SER A 40 9.50 -7.54 -1.01
N PRO A 41 9.64 -7.01 -2.25
CA PRO A 41 10.95 -6.82 -2.89
C PRO A 41 11.92 -6.02 -2.00
N ASN A 42 11.40 -5.10 -1.18
CA ASN A 42 12.19 -4.27 -0.27
C ASN A 42 12.86 -5.07 0.86
N PHE A 43 12.31 -6.24 1.19
CA PHE A 43 12.75 -7.10 2.29
C PHE A 43 13.39 -8.41 1.82
N CYS A 44 13.41 -8.65 0.51
CA CYS A 44 14.06 -9.82 -0.10
C CYS A 44 15.56 -9.93 0.26
N GLY A 45 16.21 -8.80 0.56
CA GLY A 45 17.61 -8.76 0.98
C GLY A 45 17.86 -9.03 2.47
N LEU A 46 16.83 -9.08 3.32
CA LEU A 46 16.96 -9.43 4.72
C LEU A 46 17.26 -10.93 4.80
N LYS A 47 18.48 -11.27 5.22
CA LYS A 47 18.86 -12.68 5.30
C LYS A 47 17.99 -13.36 6.34
N LYS A 48 17.67 -14.62 6.09
CA LYS A 48 16.94 -15.52 7.02
C LYS A 48 17.59 -15.62 8.41
N THR A 49 18.86 -15.21 8.51
CA THR A 49 19.69 -15.20 9.72
C THR A 49 19.70 -13.87 10.47
N ASP A 50 19.26 -12.78 9.83
CA ASP A 50 19.19 -11.47 10.46
C ASP A 50 17.84 -11.42 11.17
N SER A 51 17.83 -11.81 12.45
CA SER A 51 16.66 -11.62 13.29
C SER A 51 16.37 -10.14 13.35
N ILE A 52 15.26 -9.71 12.74
CA ILE A 52 14.76 -8.36 12.95
C ILE A 52 14.25 -8.29 14.38
N PRO A 53 14.63 -7.27 15.17
CA PRO A 53 14.05 -7.06 16.49
C PRO A 53 12.53 -6.95 16.42
N ASP A 54 11.82 -7.57 17.36
CA ASP A 54 10.36 -7.51 17.41
C ASP A 54 9.82 -6.07 17.52
N ASP A 55 10.56 -5.19 18.21
CA ASP A 55 10.26 -3.76 18.30
C ASP A 55 10.28 -3.07 16.93
N ASP A 56 11.26 -3.40 16.08
CA ASP A 56 11.36 -2.84 14.72
C ASP A 56 10.21 -3.35 13.84
N VAL A 57 9.82 -4.62 14.00
CA VAL A 57 8.65 -5.19 13.31
C VAL A 57 7.38 -4.47 13.74
N HIS A 58 7.22 -4.19 15.04
CA HIS A 58 6.05 -3.49 15.58
C HIS A 58 5.93 -2.07 15.02
N VAL A 59 7.03 -1.30 15.07
CA VAL A 59 7.10 0.06 14.54
C VAL A 59 6.76 0.08 13.04
N TYR A 60 7.28 -0.87 12.26
CA TYR A 60 6.96 -0.94 10.84
C TYR A 60 5.48 -1.31 10.59
N CYS A 61 4.91 -2.20 11.40
CA CYS A 61 3.48 -2.53 11.33
C CYS A 61 2.59 -1.30 11.61
N ASP A 62 2.98 -0.46 12.57
CA ASP A 62 2.29 0.80 12.86
C ASP A 62 2.38 1.80 11.70
N HIS A 63 3.56 1.91 11.08
CA HIS A 63 3.72 2.72 9.86
C HIS A 63 2.83 2.24 8.72
N LEU A 64 2.70 0.93 8.51
CA LEU A 64 1.80 0.39 7.49
C LEU A 64 0.32 0.68 7.78
N ASN A 65 -0.09 0.61 9.05
CA ASN A 65 -1.45 1.00 9.45
C ASN A 65 -1.71 2.49 9.20
N MET A 66 -0.76 3.34 9.59
CA MET A 66 -0.85 4.79 9.38
C MET A 66 -0.93 5.10 7.89
N LEU A 67 -0.05 4.51 7.07
CA LEU A 67 -0.03 4.69 5.63
C LEU A 67 -1.34 4.21 4.98
N HIS A 68 -1.90 3.08 5.42
CA HIS A 68 -3.20 2.61 4.91
C HIS A 68 -4.31 3.63 5.19
N LYS A 69 -4.36 4.19 6.40
CA LYS A 69 -5.32 5.22 6.77
C LYS A 69 -5.14 6.49 5.93
N GLU A 70 -3.91 6.98 5.81
CA GLU A 70 -3.58 8.18 5.03
C GLU A 70 -3.87 8.01 3.53
N MET A 71 -3.58 6.83 2.96
CA MET A 71 -3.89 6.51 1.57
C MET A 71 -5.40 6.49 1.34
N HIS A 72 -6.16 5.89 2.26
CA HIS A 72 -7.62 5.87 2.18
C HIS A 72 -8.21 7.28 2.26
N GLU A 73 -7.77 8.09 3.23
CA GLU A 73 -8.24 9.47 3.40
C GLU A 73 -7.85 10.36 2.22
N ARG A 74 -6.61 10.27 1.73
CA ARG A 74 -6.10 11.10 0.62
C ARG A 74 -6.77 10.80 -0.72
N TYR A 75 -7.16 9.55 -0.94
CA TYR A 75 -7.69 9.10 -2.24
C TYR A 75 -9.15 8.67 -2.18
N VAL A 76 -9.89 9.08 -1.13
CA VAL A 76 -11.30 8.72 -0.98
C VAL A 76 -12.11 9.08 -2.23
N ASP A 77 -11.89 10.26 -2.81
CA ASP A 77 -12.60 10.72 -4.00
C ASP A 77 -12.37 9.78 -5.21
N ILE A 78 -11.12 9.35 -5.42
CA ILE A 78 -10.75 8.43 -6.50
C ILE A 78 -11.31 7.02 -6.23
N LEU A 79 -11.25 6.56 -4.98
CA LEU A 79 -11.75 5.25 -4.57
C LEU A 79 -13.27 5.16 -4.74
N THR A 80 -14.00 6.21 -4.39
CA THR A 80 -15.47 6.28 -4.51
C THR A 80 -15.97 6.65 -5.90
N MET A 81 -15.08 7.07 -6.81
CA MET A 81 -15.44 7.48 -8.16
C MET A 81 -16.17 6.36 -8.92
N THR A 82 -17.38 6.61 -9.43
CA THR A 82 -18.09 5.64 -10.28
C THR A 82 -17.56 5.72 -11.71
N ILE A 83 -17.04 4.60 -12.24
CA ILE A 83 -16.68 4.50 -13.65
C ILE A 83 -17.94 3.99 -14.37
N SER A 84 -18.55 4.84 -15.19
CA SER A 84 -19.65 4.42 -16.06
C SER A 84 -19.11 3.52 -17.16
N ALA A 85 -19.79 2.39 -17.40
CA ALA A 85 -19.45 1.41 -18.42
C ALA A 85 -19.78 1.87 -19.84
#